data_AF-A0A9X3K6J0-F1
#
_entry.id   AF-A0A9X3K6J0-F1
#
_cell.length_a   1.000
_cell.length_b   1.000
_cell.length_c   1.000
_cell.angle_alpha   90.00
_cell.angle_beta   90.00
_cell.angle_gamma   90.00
#
_symmetry.space_group_name_H-M   'P 1'
#
loop_
_entity.id
_entity.type
_entity.pdbx_description
1 polymer ?
#
loop_
_entity_poly.entity_id
_entity_poly.type
_entity_poly.pdbx_seq_one_letter_code
_entity_poly.pdbx_strand_id
1 'polypeptide(L)'
;MKTLKNMFIACMVFSSLALFGQTENSLAIQEDGTFQIPSTNLKEVYSIDISSLELNSIEEAVEFFSEKNTNLIMFRPNADGTTATVFLQINRKPEWSVSDWNNTISDINLLEQ
;
A
#
# COMPACT_ATOMS: atom_id res chain seq x y z
N MET A 1 13.93 57.65 -34.55
CA MET A 1 13.36 56.28 -34.48
C MET A 1 14.24 55.47 -33.53
N LYS A 2 13.73 55.12 -32.36
CA LYS A 2 14.47 54.42 -31.29
C LYS A 2 13.97 52.98 -31.19
N THR A 3 14.92 52.07 -31.09
CA THR A 3 14.83 50.61 -31.03
C THR A 3 13.86 50.10 -29.96
N LEU A 4 12.87 49.31 -30.38
CA LEU A 4 12.02 48.53 -29.48
C LEU A 4 12.79 47.26 -29.08
N LYS A 5 13.16 47.17 -27.80
CA LYS A 5 13.82 46.01 -27.21
C LYS A 5 12.80 44.89 -26.96
N ASN A 6 13.20 43.68 -27.34
CA ASN A 6 12.57 42.40 -27.06
C ASN A 6 12.05 42.26 -25.63
N MET A 7 10.83 41.72 -25.51
CA MET A 7 10.41 41.00 -24.31
C MET A 7 9.57 39.79 -24.74
N PHE A 8 10.25 38.66 -24.94
CA PHE A 8 9.61 37.34 -24.99
C PHE A 8 9.17 37.00 -23.56
N ILE A 9 7.86 37.08 -23.29
CA ILE A 9 7.27 36.44 -22.12
C ILE A 9 6.78 35.08 -22.58
N ALA A 10 7.63 34.08 -22.41
CA ALA A 10 7.25 32.67 -22.54
C ALA A 10 6.38 32.33 -21.33
N CYS A 11 5.05 32.32 -21.51
CA CYS A 11 4.14 31.69 -20.57
C CYS A 11 4.35 30.17 -20.63
N MET A 12 5.30 29.67 -19.84
CA MET A 12 5.30 28.28 -19.43
C MET A 12 4.04 28.05 -18.60
N VAL A 13 2.96 27.65 -19.26
CA VAL A 13 1.85 26.97 -18.60
C VAL A 13 2.43 25.63 -18.17
N PHE A 14 2.98 25.59 -16.97
CA PHE A 14 3.29 24.32 -16.31
C PHE A 14 1.95 23.61 -16.16
N SER A 15 1.73 22.65 -17.04
CA SER A 15 0.67 21.67 -16.97
C SER A 15 0.69 21.08 -15.58
N SER A 16 -0.20 21.54 -14.69
CA SER A 16 -0.59 20.78 -13.52
C SER A 16 -1.40 19.59 -14.03
N LEU A 17 -0.71 18.63 -14.64
CA LEU A 17 -1.11 17.24 -14.57
C LEU A 17 -1.09 16.93 -13.07
N ALA A 18 -2.23 17.16 -12.43
CA ALA A 18 -2.60 16.41 -11.24
C ALA A 18 -2.68 14.95 -11.71
N LEU A 19 -1.51 14.32 -11.78
CA LEU A 19 -1.36 12.90 -11.98
C LEU A 19 -2.12 12.25 -10.84
N PHE A 20 -3.28 11.71 -11.19
CA PHE A 20 -3.85 10.47 -10.67
C PHE A 20 -3.05 9.89 -9.51
N GLY A 21 -3.45 10.26 -8.30
CA GLY A 21 -3.15 9.51 -7.10
C GLY A 21 -4.48 9.11 -6.49
N GLN A 22 -5.18 8.14 -7.10
CA GLN A 22 -5.99 7.25 -6.28
C GLN A 22 -4.98 6.59 -5.34
N THR A 23 -4.78 7.18 -4.17
CA THR A 23 -4.17 6.47 -3.05
C THR A 23 -5.23 5.44 -2.66
N GLU A 24 -5.32 4.38 -3.44
CA GLU A 24 -5.91 3.12 -2.99
C GLU A 24 -5.27 2.82 -1.64
N ASN A 25 -6.05 2.28 -0.69
CA ASN A 25 -5.62 2.16 0.70
C ASN A 25 -4.34 1.29 0.76
N SER A 26 -3.17 1.93 0.69
CA SER A 26 -1.90 1.25 0.49
C SER A 26 -1.15 1.16 1.80
N LEU A 27 -0.49 0.03 2.00
CA LEU A 27 0.34 -0.29 3.14
C LEU A 27 1.77 -0.47 2.63
N ALA A 28 2.73 -0.13 3.48
CA ALA A 28 4.15 -0.33 3.22
C ALA A 28 4.71 -1.27 4.28
N ILE A 29 5.57 -2.19 3.85
CA ILE A 29 6.38 -3.02 4.74
C ILE A 29 7.52 -2.14 5.29
N GLN A 30 7.68 -2.14 6.60
CA GLN A 30 8.76 -1.46 7.30
C GLN A 30 10.05 -2.30 7.24
N GLU A 31 11.19 -1.70 7.60
CA GLU A 31 12.50 -2.38 7.57
C GLU A 31 12.56 -3.64 8.46
N ASP A 32 11.71 -3.70 9.49
CA ASP A 32 11.59 -4.84 10.40
C ASP A 32 10.59 -5.91 9.94
N GLY A 33 9.99 -5.75 8.75
CA GLY A 33 9.01 -6.67 8.18
C GLY A 33 7.58 -6.48 8.68
N THR A 34 7.35 -5.49 9.55
CA THR A 34 6.01 -5.15 10.05
C THR A 34 5.31 -4.18 9.10
N PHE A 35 4.00 -4.01 9.27
CA PHE A 35 3.21 -3.00 8.58
C PHE A 35 2.09 -2.51 9.50
N GLN A 36 1.50 -1.36 9.20
CA GLN A 36 0.44 -0.78 10.03
C GLN A 36 -0.64 -0.12 9.18
N ILE A 37 -1.88 -0.27 9.62
CA ILE A 37 -3.02 0.46 9.07
C ILE A 37 -2.89 1.93 9.48
N PRO A 38 -3.01 2.89 8.54
CA PRO A 38 -3.07 4.31 8.84
C PRO A 38 -4.18 4.62 9.86
N SER A 39 -3.89 5.50 10.82
CA SER A 39 -4.79 5.85 11.93
C SER A 39 -6.13 6.45 11.51
N THR A 40 -6.27 6.82 10.24
CA THR A 40 -7.49 7.40 9.66
C THR A 40 -8.17 6.41 8.72
N ASN A 41 -9.48 6.20 8.94
CA ASN A 41 -10.39 5.52 8.01
C ASN A 41 -10.06 4.04 7.77
N LEU A 42 -10.40 3.19 8.74
CA LEU A 42 -10.32 1.73 8.64
C LEU A 42 -11.11 1.22 7.41
N LYS A 43 -10.49 0.34 6.61
CA LYS A 43 -11.06 -0.28 5.41
C LYS A 43 -10.96 -1.78 5.49
N GLU A 44 -11.85 -2.47 4.81
CA GLU A 44 -11.79 -3.94 4.72
C GLU A 44 -10.65 -4.40 3.80
N VAL A 45 -10.23 -3.56 2.86
CA VAL A 45 -9.30 -3.94 1.79
C VAL A 45 -8.20 -2.90 1.67
N TYR A 46 -6.96 -3.38 1.72
CA TYR A 46 -5.75 -2.63 1.47
C TYR A 46 -4.90 -3.32 0.40
N SER A 47 -4.03 -2.56 -0.27
CA SER A 47 -2.95 -3.09 -1.11
C SER A 47 -1.64 -2.94 -0.35
N ILE A 48 -0.78 -3.95 -0.37
CA ILE A 48 0.57 -3.90 0.22
C ILE A 48 1.60 -4.18 -0.86
N ASP A 49 2.65 -3.35 -0.91
CA ASP A 49 3.82 -3.60 -1.76
C ASP A 49 4.64 -4.74 -1.16
N ILE A 50 4.88 -5.79 -1.95
CA ILE A 50 5.61 -7.00 -1.56
C ILE A 50 6.89 -7.19 -2.38
N SER A 51 7.26 -6.21 -3.20
CA SER A 51 8.43 -6.29 -4.08
C SER A 51 9.74 -6.47 -3.32
N SER A 52 9.81 -6.04 -2.06
CA SER A 52 10.96 -6.21 -1.18
C SER A 52 11.11 -7.62 -0.58
N LEU A 53 10.13 -8.50 -0.75
CA LEU A 53 10.15 -9.86 -0.20
C LEU A 53 10.93 -10.85 -1.07
N GLU A 54 11.43 -10.43 -2.24
CA GLU A 54 12.21 -11.25 -3.18
C GLU A 54 11.53 -12.57 -3.59
N LEU A 55 10.19 -12.59 -3.60
CA LEU A 55 9.38 -13.73 -4.03
C LEU A 55 9.52 -13.94 -5.55
N ASN A 56 9.87 -15.15 -5.98
CA ASN A 56 10.24 -15.46 -7.37
C ASN A 56 9.05 -15.84 -8.25
N SER A 57 7.90 -16.15 -7.65
CA SER A 57 6.68 -16.52 -8.38
C SER A 57 5.40 -16.20 -7.60
N ILE A 58 4.27 -16.19 -8.30
CA ILE A 58 2.95 -16.05 -7.66
C ILE A 58 2.67 -17.27 -6.78
N GLU A 59 3.09 -18.46 -7.19
CA GLU A 59 2.94 -19.69 -6.42
C GLU A 59 3.70 -19.61 -5.09
N GLU A 60 4.96 -19.13 -5.11
CA GLU A 60 5.77 -18.90 -3.92
C GLU A 60 5.13 -17.85 -3.01
N ALA A 61 4.62 -16.75 -3.58
CA ALA A 61 3.91 -15.74 -2.82
C ALA A 61 2.64 -16.31 -2.17
N VAL A 62 1.89 -17.17 -2.87
CA VAL A 62 0.69 -17.81 -2.32
C VAL A 62 1.05 -18.72 -1.15
N GLU A 63 2.12 -19.52 -1.28
CA GLU A 63 2.62 -20.38 -0.20
C GLU A 63 3.06 -19.56 1.01
N PHE A 64 3.92 -18.55 0.79
CA PHE A 64 4.39 -17.63 1.82
C PHE A 64 3.22 -16.99 2.60
N PHE A 65 2.24 -16.41 1.90
CA PHE A 65 1.12 -15.75 2.54
C PHE A 65 0.11 -16.72 3.15
N SER A 66 0.08 -17.99 2.72
CA SER A 66 -0.80 -19.00 3.33
C SER A 66 -0.49 -19.22 4.81
N GLU A 67 0.78 -19.10 5.19
CA GLU A 67 1.27 -19.24 6.56
C GLU A 67 1.06 -17.98 7.41
N LYS A 68 0.96 -16.82 6.76
CA LYS A 68 0.70 -15.52 7.43
C LYS A 68 -0.79 -15.23 7.61
N ASN A 69 -1.66 -15.98 6.92
CA ASN A 69 -3.10 -15.82 7.02
C ASN A 69 -3.62 -16.20 8.40
N THR A 70 -4.49 -15.36 8.95
CA THR A 70 -5.20 -15.62 10.20
C THR A 70 -6.71 -15.67 9.97
N ASN A 71 -7.46 -15.93 11.04
CA ASN A 71 -8.92 -15.83 11.02
C ASN A 71 -9.43 -14.38 10.89
N LEU A 72 -8.56 -13.37 11.00
CA LEU A 72 -8.89 -11.95 10.98
C LEU A 72 -8.25 -11.19 9.81
N ILE A 73 -7.10 -11.64 9.32
CA ILE A 73 -6.31 -10.97 8.29
C ILE A 73 -5.97 -12.01 7.22
N MET A 74 -6.27 -11.70 5.96
CA MET A 74 -5.88 -12.55 4.83
C MET A 74 -5.11 -11.76 3.80
N PHE A 75 -4.08 -12.36 3.24
CA PHE A 75 -3.29 -11.82 2.14
C PHE A 75 -3.59 -12.62 0.87
N ARG A 76 -3.66 -11.92 -0.27
CA ARG A 76 -3.74 -12.52 -1.60
C ARG A 76 -2.75 -11.82 -2.53
N PRO A 77 -1.69 -12.50 -2.98
CA PRO A 77 -0.83 -11.99 -4.04
C PRO A 77 -1.64 -11.59 -5.26
N ASN A 78 -1.34 -10.44 -5.83
CA ASN A 78 -1.92 -10.01 -7.08
C ASN A 78 -1.11 -10.56 -8.26
N ALA A 79 -1.73 -10.61 -9.43
CA ALA A 79 -1.10 -11.15 -10.63
C ALA A 79 0.09 -10.31 -11.15
N ASP A 80 0.29 -9.11 -10.62
CA ASP A 80 1.44 -8.25 -10.93
C ASP A 80 2.74 -8.74 -10.28
N GLY A 81 2.68 -9.66 -9.30
CA GLY A 81 3.83 -10.18 -8.57
C GLY A 81 4.54 -9.17 -7.68
N THR A 82 4.00 -7.95 -7.54
CA THR A 82 4.63 -6.85 -6.78
C THR A 82 3.73 -6.32 -5.68
N THR A 83 2.44 -6.66 -5.70
CA THR A 83 1.50 -6.30 -4.66
C THR A 83 0.73 -7.51 -4.14
N ALA A 84 0.25 -7.41 -2.90
CA ALA A 84 -0.76 -8.30 -2.35
C ALA A 84 -1.95 -7.49 -1.84
N THR A 85 -3.14 -8.05 -1.95
CA THR A 85 -4.33 -7.50 -1.31
C THR A 85 -4.43 -8.02 0.12
N VAL A 86 -4.54 -7.11 1.09
CA VAL A 86 -4.79 -7.41 2.51
C VAL A 86 -6.27 -7.22 2.82
N PHE A 87 -6.92 -8.28 3.29
CA PHE A 87 -8.31 -8.28 3.70
C PHE A 87 -8.43 -8.32 5.22
N LEU A 88 -9.02 -7.28 5.80
CA LEU A 88 -9.41 -7.25 7.21
C LEU A 88 -10.83 -7.76 7.36
N GLN A 89 -11.03 -8.78 8.18
CA GLN A 89 -12.36 -9.34 8.49
C GLN A 89 -13.10 -8.45 9.52
N ILE A 90 -13.36 -7.18 9.16
CA ILE A 90 -13.94 -6.16 10.07
C ILE A 90 -15.27 -6.62 10.67
N ASN A 91 -16.09 -7.31 9.88
CA ASN A 91 -17.37 -7.88 10.34
C ASN A 91 -17.24 -8.89 11.50
N ARG A 92 -16.08 -9.52 11.69
CA ARG A 92 -15.81 -10.42 12.83
C ARG A 92 -15.51 -9.66 14.12
N LYS A 93 -15.11 -8.39 14.02
CA LYS A 93 -14.73 -7.50 15.13
C LYS A 93 -15.22 -6.07 14.85
N PRO A 94 -16.54 -5.83 14.78
CA PRO A 94 -17.09 -4.54 14.33
C PRO A 94 -16.80 -3.37 15.28
N GLU A 95 -16.56 -3.67 16.56
CA GLU A 95 -16.25 -2.65 17.58
C GLU A 95 -14.75 -2.33 17.70
N TRP A 96 -13.89 -3.01 16.94
CA TRP A 96 -12.44 -2.78 17.02
C TRP A 96 -12.04 -1.47 16.36
N SER A 97 -11.21 -0.71 17.08
CA SER A 97 -10.55 0.48 16.58
C SER A 97 -9.38 0.12 15.65
N VAL A 98 -8.86 1.11 14.91
CA VAL A 98 -7.61 0.94 14.14
C VAL A 98 -6.46 0.45 15.03
N SER A 99 -6.41 0.90 16.29
CA SER A 99 -5.37 0.46 17.24
C SER A 99 -5.50 -1.03 17.56
N ASP A 100 -6.72 -1.55 17.70
CA ASP A 100 -6.95 -2.98 17.99
C ASP A 100 -6.51 -3.86 16.80
N TRP A 101 -6.78 -3.38 15.58
CA TRP A 101 -6.30 -4.03 14.36
C TRP A 101 -4.78 -3.98 14.24
N ASN A 102 -4.15 -2.84 14.51
CA ASN A 102 -2.69 -2.72 14.49
C ASN A 102 -2.01 -3.59 15.56
N ASN A 103 -2.63 -3.74 16.74
CA ASN A 103 -2.16 -4.68 17.76
C ASN A 103 -2.25 -6.15 17.32
N THR A 104 -3.20 -6.49 16.46
CA THR A 104 -3.31 -7.85 15.90
C THR A 104 -2.34 -8.05 14.74
N ILE A 105 -2.12 -7.02 13.92
CA ILE A 105 -1.18 -7.03 12.80
C ILE A 105 0.26 -7.13 13.29
N SER A 106 0.60 -6.56 14.46
CA SER A 106 1.98 -6.55 14.97
C SER A 106 2.57 -7.94 15.21
N ASP A 107 1.73 -8.98 15.29
CA ASP A 107 2.16 -10.37 15.41
C ASP A 107 2.55 -11.00 14.06
N ILE A 108 2.30 -10.30 12.94
CA ILE A 108 2.59 -10.76 11.58
C ILE A 108 3.87 -10.08 11.08
N ASN A 109 4.96 -10.85 11.02
CA ASN A 109 6.20 -10.42 10.39
C ASN A 109 6.32 -11.01 8.96
N LEU A 110 6.50 -10.12 7.97
CA LEU A 110 6.61 -10.47 6.55
C LEU A 110 8.06 -10.73 6.09
N LEU A 111 9.07 -10.57 6.95
CA LEU A 111 10.46 -10.95 6.67
C LEU A 111 10.87 -12.27 7.36
N GLU A 112 10.05 -12.78 8.28
CA GLU A 112 10.26 -14.10 8.87
C GLU A 112 9.82 -15.19 7.88
N GLN A 113 10.76 -16.06 7.49
CA GLN A 113 10.52 -17.25 6.68
C GLN A 113 10.21 -18.46 7.56
#